data_AF-Q5BS46-F1
#
_entry.id   AF-Q5BS46-F1
#
_cell.length_a   1.000
_cell.length_b   1.000
_cell.length_c   1.000
_cell.angle_alpha   90.00
_cell.angle_beta   90.00
_cell.angle_gamma   90.00
#
_symmetry.space_group_name_H-M   'P 1'
#
loop_
_entity.id
_entity.type
_entity.pdbx_description
1 polymer ?
#
loop_
_entity_poly.entity_id
_entity_poly.type
_entity_poly.pdbx_seq_one_letter_code
_entity_poly.pdbx_strand_id
1 'polypeptide(L)'
;PLIIDAFGDLRDQLEQVKEDLESKCFICGIGKEYFDKIPHGFEQHVEKEHNFANYMYFLMHIINKPDTEYTGQETYVWELYQQRCWDFFPIGDCFRKQYEEELQPK
;
A
#
# COMPACT_ATOMS: atom_id res chain seq x y z
N PRO A 1 9.64 28.66 26.48
CA PRO A 1 8.37 29.09 25.85
C PRO A 1 7.61 27.85 25.35
N LEU A 2 6.85 27.25 26.26
CA LEU A 2 6.13 25.97 26.04
C LEU A 2 5.26 25.96 24.78
N ILE A 3 4.75 27.12 24.38
CA ILE A 3 3.93 27.28 23.17
C ILE A 3 4.78 27.15 21.91
N ILE A 4 6.00 27.72 21.89
CA ILE A 4 6.91 27.65 20.73
C ILE A 4 7.41 26.21 20.55
N ASP A 5 7.75 25.56 21.66
CA ASP A 5 8.21 24.17 21.67
C ASP A 5 7.11 23.24 21.12
N ALA A 6 5.85 23.41 21.56
CA ALA A 6 4.71 22.64 21.05
C ALA A 6 4.41 22.84 19.55
N PHE A 7 4.61 24.04 19.00
CA PHE A 7 4.49 24.29 17.56
C PHE A 7 5.66 23.72 16.76
N GLY A 8 6.85 23.64 17.36
CA GLY A 8 7.99 22.91 16.81
C GLY A 8 7.66 21.43 16.66
N ASP A 9 7.23 20.78 17.75
CA ASP A 9 6.90 19.36 17.78
C ASP A 9 5.81 18.99 16.75
N LEU A 10 4.76 19.82 16.60
CA LEU A 10 3.70 19.57 15.62
C LEU A 10 4.21 19.63 14.17
N ARG A 11 5.17 20.52 13.89
CA ARG A 11 5.77 20.64 12.56
C ARG A 11 6.62 19.40 12.25
N ASP A 12 7.44 18.99 13.20
CA ASP A 12 8.31 17.83 13.04
C ASP A 12 7.48 16.55 12.81
N GLN A 13 6.34 16.40 13.49
CA GLN A 13 5.41 15.30 13.25
C GLN A 13 4.82 15.31 11.83
N LEU A 14 4.42 16.49 11.33
CA LEU A 14 3.88 16.63 9.97
C LEU A 14 4.94 16.33 8.91
N GLU A 15 6.16 16.81 9.11
CA GLU A 15 7.30 16.54 8.22
C GLU A 15 7.65 15.06 8.22
N GLN A 16 7.70 14.41 9.39
CA GLN A 16 7.97 12.98 9.50
C GLN A 16 6.94 12.13 8.73
N VAL A 17 5.64 12.42 8.86
CA VAL A 17 4.59 11.68 8.14
C VAL A 17 4.74 11.86 6.63
N LYS A 18 5.04 13.08 6.20
CA LYS A 18 5.25 13.39 4.78
C LYS A 18 6.46 12.64 4.23
N GLU A 19 7.59 12.67 4.93
CA GLU A 19 8.80 11.96 4.54
C GLU A 19 8.57 10.45 4.46
N ASP A 20 7.78 9.88 5.36
CA ASP A 20 7.47 8.44 5.35
C ASP A 20 6.67 8.06 4.09
N LEU A 21 5.65 8.85 3.74
CA LEU A 21 4.84 8.64 2.53
C LEU A 21 5.63 8.85 1.22
N GLU A 22 6.64 9.74 1.24
CA GLU A 22 7.49 10.04 0.09
C GLU A 22 8.72 9.10 -0.02
N SER A 23 8.99 8.27 0.99
CA SER A 23 10.17 7.41 1.03
C SER A 23 9.86 5.92 0.91
N LYS A 24 8.66 5.46 1.29
CA LYS A 24 8.25 4.05 1.18
C LYS A 24 6.78 3.91 0.85
N CYS A 25 6.42 2.79 0.23
CA CYS A 25 5.02 2.51 -0.08
C CYS A 25 4.23 2.24 1.21
N PHE A 26 3.08 2.90 1.37
CA PHE A 26 2.20 2.70 2.53
C PHE A 26 1.70 1.25 2.67
N ILE A 27 1.48 0.56 1.55
CA ILE A 27 0.91 -0.80 1.55
C ILE A 27 1.97 -1.86 1.81
N CYS A 28 3.05 -1.90 1.02
CA CYS A 28 4.05 -2.96 1.12
C CYS A 28 5.27 -2.60 1.98
N GLY A 29 5.46 -1.32 2.32
CA GLY A 29 6.61 -0.85 3.11
C GLY A 29 7.95 -0.88 2.38
N ILE A 30 7.98 -1.23 1.09
CA ILE A 30 9.20 -1.20 0.28
C ILE A 30 9.57 0.26 -0.01
N GLY A 31 10.85 0.59 0.18
CA GLY A 31 11.39 1.93 -0.04
C GLY A 31 11.46 2.30 -1.53
N LYS A 32 11.36 3.60 -1.82
CA LYS A 32 11.38 4.14 -3.18
C LYS A 32 12.63 3.78 -3.96
N GLU A 33 13.76 3.60 -3.27
CA GLU A 33 15.04 3.23 -3.86
C GLU A 33 14.98 1.91 -4.63
N TYR A 34 14.10 0.99 -4.26
CA TYR A 34 13.87 -0.24 -5.01
C TYR A 34 13.18 0.02 -6.35
N PHE A 35 12.21 0.94 -6.38
CA PHE A 35 11.36 1.19 -7.54
C PHE A 35 11.98 2.20 -8.52
N ASP A 36 12.70 3.20 -8.01
CA ASP A 36 13.32 4.27 -8.79
C ASP A 36 14.55 3.82 -9.59
N LYS A 37 14.84 2.51 -9.60
CA LYS A 37 15.68 1.88 -10.64
C LYS A 37 15.13 2.13 -12.05
N ILE A 38 13.82 2.36 -12.16
CA ILE A 38 13.11 2.75 -13.38
C ILE A 38 12.59 4.19 -13.20
N PRO A 39 12.64 5.06 -14.23
CA PRO A 39 12.11 6.42 -14.13
C PRO A 39 10.66 6.44 -13.66
N HIS A 40 10.36 7.26 -12.65
CA HIS A 40 9.02 7.37 -12.03
C HIS A 40 8.48 6.04 -11.48
N GLY A 41 9.36 5.11 -11.13
CA GLY A 41 8.96 3.77 -10.70
C GLY A 41 8.15 3.78 -9.41
N PHE A 42 8.56 4.59 -8.42
CA PHE A 42 7.83 4.68 -7.15
C PHE A 42 6.45 5.33 -7.32
N GLU A 43 6.36 6.42 -8.08
CA GLU A 43 5.10 7.12 -8.39
C GLU A 43 4.10 6.18 -9.07
N GLN A 44 4.56 5.44 -10.09
CA GLN A 44 3.73 4.42 -10.74
C GLN A 44 3.29 3.32 -9.77
N HIS A 45 4.18 2.87 -8.89
CA HIS A 45 3.86 1.84 -7.90
C HIS A 45 2.75 2.31 -6.95
N VAL A 46 2.84 3.50 -6.37
CA VAL A 46 1.82 4.00 -5.43
C VAL A 46 0.52 4.41 -6.13
N GLU A 47 0.56 4.86 -7.39
CA GLU A 47 -0.64 5.31 -8.09
C GLU A 47 -1.41 4.20 -8.80
N LYS A 48 -0.70 3.21 -9.35
CA LYS A 48 -1.28 2.17 -10.21
C LYS A 48 -1.33 0.80 -9.57
N GLU A 49 -0.31 0.42 -8.82
CA GLU A 49 -0.20 -0.91 -8.22
C GLU A 49 -0.78 -0.92 -6.80
N HIS A 50 -0.25 -0.07 -5.92
CA HIS A 50 -0.58 0.00 -4.49
C HIS A 50 -1.27 1.32 -4.10
N ASN A 51 -2.33 1.66 -4.83
CA ASN A 51 -3.13 2.84 -4.56
C ASN A 51 -4.04 2.63 -3.35
N PHE A 52 -3.85 3.43 -2.29
CA PHE A 52 -4.63 3.35 -1.05
C PHE A 52 -6.15 3.44 -1.29
N ALA A 53 -6.60 4.34 -2.17
CA ALA A 53 -8.02 4.51 -2.45
C ALA A 53 -8.62 3.26 -3.12
N ASN A 54 -7.87 2.59 -3.99
CA ASN A 54 -8.32 1.36 -4.64
C ASN A 54 -8.55 0.23 -3.62
N TYR A 55 -7.71 0.10 -2.59
CA TYR A 55 -7.97 -0.85 -1.49
C TYR A 55 -9.26 -0.54 -0.74
N MET A 56 -9.51 0.75 -0.45
CA MET A 56 -10.76 1.17 0.20
C MET A 56 -11.98 0.86 -0.68
N TYR A 57 -11.91 1.18 -1.98
CA TYR A 57 -12.99 0.86 -2.92
C TYR A 57 -13.23 -0.64 -3.04
N PHE A 58 -12.17 -1.46 -3.03
CA PHE A 58 -12.29 -2.91 -3.08
C PHE A 58 -12.99 -3.48 -1.83
N LEU A 59 -12.63 -2.99 -0.63
CA LEU A 59 -13.32 -3.39 0.60
C LEU A 59 -14.80 -2.98 0.57
N MET A 60 -15.11 -1.76 0.14
CA MET A 60 -16.50 -1.31 -0.02
C MET A 60 -17.25 -2.17 -1.05
N HIS A 61 -16.59 -2.54 -2.14
CA HIS A 61 -17.17 -3.41 -3.17
C HIS A 61 -17.53 -4.77 -2.61
N ILE A 62 -16.62 -5.46 -1.92
CA ILE A 62 -16.90 -6.77 -1.32
C ILE A 62 -18.04 -6.68 -0.29
N ILE A 63 -18.01 -5.69 0.61
CA ILE A 63 -19.03 -5.53 1.67
C ILE A 63 -20.44 -5.36 1.08
N ASN A 64 -20.58 -4.67 -0.05
CA ASN A 64 -21.88 -4.37 -0.65
C ASN A 64 -22.33 -5.41 -1.70
N LYS A 65 -21.42 -6.28 -2.16
CA LYS A 65 -21.71 -7.30 -3.17
C LYS A 65 -22.27 -8.57 -2.51
N PRO A 66 -23.30 -9.23 -3.08
CA PRO A 66 -23.81 -10.50 -2.58
C PRO A 66 -22.74 -11.59 -2.58
N ASP A 67 -22.70 -12.38 -1.51
CA ASP A 67 -21.72 -13.45 -1.31
C ASP A 67 -21.79 -14.55 -2.38
N THR A 68 -22.99 -14.82 -2.92
CA THR A 68 -23.20 -15.76 -4.02
C THR A 68 -22.52 -15.36 -5.33
N GLU A 69 -22.11 -14.10 -5.47
CA GLU A 69 -21.49 -13.56 -6.69
C GLU A 69 -19.99 -13.34 -6.55
N TYR A 70 -19.40 -13.68 -5.40
CA TYR A 70 -17.96 -13.58 -5.21
C TYR A 70 -17.21 -14.51 -6.16
N THR A 71 -16.18 -13.96 -6.79
CA THR A 71 -15.12 -14.73 -7.45
C THR A 71 -14.27 -15.43 -6.39
N GLY A 72 -13.48 -16.43 -6.78
CA GLY A 72 -12.63 -17.15 -5.83
C GLY A 72 -11.66 -16.25 -5.05
N GLN A 73 -11.14 -15.18 -5.69
CA GLN A 73 -10.27 -14.21 -5.02
C GLN A 73 -11.04 -13.34 -4.02
N GLU A 74 -12.25 -12.88 -4.38
CA GLU A 74 -13.10 -12.11 -3.48
C GLU A 74 -13.52 -12.94 -2.27
N THR A 75 -13.88 -14.22 -2.47
CA THR A 75 -14.20 -15.16 -1.37
C THR A 75 -13.03 -15.31 -0.42
N TYR A 76 -11.81 -15.52 -0.93
CA TYR A 76 -10.61 -15.65 -0.11
C TYR A 76 -10.36 -14.40 0.77
N VAL A 77 -10.45 -13.19 0.18
CA VAL A 77 -10.28 -11.95 0.93
C VAL A 77 -11.41 -11.75 1.94
N TRP A 78 -12.65 -12.08 1.57
CA TRP A 78 -13.81 -11.97 2.46
C TRP A 78 -13.67 -12.88 3.69
N GLU A 79 -13.22 -14.12 3.51
CA GLU A 79 -12.97 -15.05 4.62
C GLU A 79 -11.94 -14.50 5.61
N LEU A 80 -10.83 -13.96 5.11
CA LEU A 80 -9.81 -13.32 5.95
C LEU A 80 -10.35 -12.07 6.65
N TYR A 81 -11.12 -11.24 5.94
CA TYR A 81 -11.75 -10.05 6.50
C TYR A 81 -12.67 -10.38 7.68
N GLN A 82 -13.51 -11.42 7.54
CA GLN A 82 -14.39 -11.89 8.61
C GLN A 82 -13.62 -12.43 9.82
N GLN A 83 -12.44 -13.02 9.59
CA GLN A 83 -11.53 -13.49 10.63
C GLN A 83 -10.69 -12.37 11.26
N ARG A 84 -10.83 -11.12 10.80
CA ARG A 84 -9.95 -9.98 11.17
C ARG A 84 -8.47 -10.26 10.88
N CYS A 85 -8.21 -11.06 9.85
CA CYS A 85 -6.88 -11.38 9.36
C CYS A 85 -6.54 -10.50 8.15
N TRP A 86 -5.35 -9.90 8.16
CA TRP A 86 -4.89 -8.93 7.16
C TRP A 86 -3.76 -9.48 6.28
N ASP A 87 -3.55 -10.80 6.30
CA ASP A 87 -2.45 -11.48 5.60
C ASP A 87 -2.56 -11.43 4.07
N PHE A 88 -3.67 -10.93 3.52
CA PHE A 88 -3.81 -10.69 2.08
C PHE A 88 -3.08 -9.42 1.60
N PHE A 89 -2.65 -8.53 2.51
CA PHE A 89 -1.84 -7.37 2.14
C PHE A 89 -0.41 -7.79 1.80
N PRO A 90 0.20 -7.23 0.73
CA PRO A 90 1.54 -7.61 0.28
C PRO A 90 2.64 -6.93 1.11
N ILE A 91 2.72 -7.24 2.41
CA ILE A 91 3.72 -6.62 3.30
C ILE A 91 5.13 -7.14 2.98
N GLY A 92 6.07 -6.25 2.67
CA GLY A 92 7.46 -6.58 2.35
C GLY A 92 7.70 -7.12 0.94
N ASP A 93 6.63 -7.25 0.13
CA ASP A 93 6.68 -7.80 -1.21
C ASP A 93 5.80 -7.00 -2.20
N CYS A 94 5.99 -7.23 -3.49
CA CYS A 94 5.11 -6.71 -4.53
C CYS A 94 5.25 -7.55 -5.81
N PHE A 95 4.29 -7.39 -6.73
CA PHE A 95 4.29 -8.15 -7.98
C PHE A 95 5.64 -8.12 -8.70
N ARG A 96 6.23 -6.92 -8.88
CA ARG A 96 7.53 -6.78 -9.57
C ARG A 96 8.65 -7.53 -8.86
N LYS A 97 8.69 -7.50 -7.53
CA LYS A 97 9.73 -8.15 -6.73
C LYS A 97 9.61 -9.66 -6.75
N GLN A 98 8.39 -10.18 -6.72
CA GLN A 98 8.15 -11.62 -6.81
C GLN A 98 8.53 -12.19 -8.18
N TYR A 99 8.33 -11.43 -9.26
CA TYR A 99 8.55 -11.87 -10.64
C TYR A 99 9.78 -11.22 -11.30
N GLU A 100 10.74 -10.72 -10.52
CA GLU A 100 11.88 -9.94 -11.03
C GLU A 100 12.73 -10.74 -12.04
N GLU A 101 12.90 -12.05 -11.83
CA GLU A 101 13.65 -12.93 -12.75
C GLU A 101 12.90 -13.21 -14.07
N GLU A 102 11.57 -13.27 -14.01
CA GLU A 102 10.73 -13.60 -15.17
C GLU A 102 10.45 -12.38 -16.05
N LEU A 103 10.45 -11.18 -15.46
CA LEU A 103 10.18 -9.91 -16.14
C LEU A 103 11.43 -9.28 -16.77
N GLN A 104 12.63 -9.80 -16.50
CA GLN A 104 13.85 -9.31 -17.13
C GLN A 104 13.83 -9.57 -18.65
N PRO A 105 14.10 -8.55 -19.48
CA PRO A 105 14.21 -8.75 -20.91
C PRO A 105 15.38 -9.71 -21.19
N LYS A 106 15.10 -10.77 -21.95
CA LYS A 106 16.11 -11.72 -22.44
C LYS A 106 17.09 -11.08 -23.40
#